data_AF-A0A2M6ISZ4-F1
#
_entry.id   AF-A0A2M6ISZ4-F1
#
_cell.length_a   1.000
_cell.length_b   1.000
_cell.length_c   1.000
_cell.angle_alpha   90.00
_cell.angle_beta   90.00
_cell.angle_gamma   90.00
#
_symmetry.space_group_name_H-M   'P 1'
#
loop_
_entity.id
_entity.type
_entity.pdbx_description
1 polymer ?
#
loop_
_entity_poly.entity_id
_entity_poly.type
_entity_poly.pdbx_seq_one_letter_code
_entity_poly.pdbx_strand_id
1 'polypeptide(L)' 'MKNPMNVENVLKFFENNYGAKFIDINTKKPVLEIIAKNKTEEKSEFDLWLEQQDEETQSAHKMGEI' A
#
# COMPACT_ATOMS: atom_id res chain seq x y z
N MET A 1 21.02 -0.22 -14.71
CA MET A 1 19.80 -0.43 -13.90
C MET A 1 18.60 0.04 -14.71
N LYS A 2 17.71 -0.86 -15.16
CA LYS A 2 16.43 -0.44 -15.74
C LYS A 2 15.54 -0.09 -14.55
N ASN A 3 15.35 1.20 -14.28
CA ASN A 3 14.33 1.62 -13.33
C ASN A 3 12.98 1.18 -13.92
N PRO A 4 12.27 0.21 -13.33
CA PRO A 4 10.95 -0.14 -13.83
C PRO A 4 10.09 1.11 -13.75
N MET A 5 9.64 1.60 -14.91
CA MET A 5 8.82 2.79 -14.99
C MET A 5 7.53 2.50 -14.22
N ASN A 6 7.38 3.11 -13.05
CA ASN A 6 6.20 2.89 -12.22
C ASN A 6 4.98 3.44 -12.97
N VAL A 7 4.08 2.54 -13.35
CA VAL A 7 2.87 2.85 -14.12
C VAL A 7 2.02 3.92 -13.43
N GLU A 8 1.96 3.94 -12.10
CA GLU A 8 1.28 5.01 -11.35
C GLU A 8 1.88 6.39 -11.61
N ASN A 9 3.21 6.48 -11.70
CA ASN A 9 3.89 7.75 -11.93
C ASN A 9 3.60 8.28 -13.33
N VAL A 10 3.48 7.40 -14.32
CA VAL A 10 3.09 7.74 -15.69
C VAL A 10 1.65 8.24 -15.71
N LEU A 11 0.73 7.51 -15.09
CA LEU A 11 -0.69 7.90 -15.03
C LEU A 11 -0.88 9.24 -14.33
N LYS A 12 -0.23 9.44 -13.17
CA LYS A 12 -0.24 10.71 -12.44
C LYS A 12 0.35 11.86 -13.26
N PHE A 13 1.41 11.61 -14.02
CA PHE A 13 1.99 12.62 -14.90
C PHE A 13 0.98 13.12 -15.94
N PHE A 14 0.25 12.20 -16.59
CA PHE A 14 -0.75 12.58 -17.59
C PHE A 14 -1.98 13.27 -16.99
N GLU A 15 -2.46 12.80 -15.83
CA GLU A 15 -3.58 13.45 -15.12
C GLU A 15 -3.22 14.88 -14.69
N ASN A 16 -2.02 15.09 -14.15
CA ASN A 16 -1.62 16.39 -13.62
C ASN A 16 -1.21 17.40 -14.70
N ASN A 17 -0.54 16.95 -15.77
CA ASN A 17 -0.03 17.87 -16.79
C ASN A 17 -1.02 18.12 -17.93
N TYR A 18 -1.91 17.18 -18.20
CA TYR A 18 -2.82 17.24 -19.35
C TYR A 18 -4.30 17.11 -18.97
N GLY A 19 -4.62 16.89 -17.69
CA GLY A 19 -6.00 16.70 -17.23
C GLY A 19 -6.65 15.40 -17.74
N ALA A 20 -5.86 14.49 -18.31
CA ALA A 20 -6.35 13.26 -18.93
C ALA A 20 -6.61 12.21 -17.84
N LYS A 21 -7.89 11.91 -17.56
CA LYS A 21 -8.30 10.88 -16.59
C LYS A 21 -8.35 9.50 -17.22
N PHE A 22 -7.76 8.51 -16.57
CA PHE A 22 -7.81 7.12 -17.02
C PHE A 22 -8.92 6.38 -16.27
N ILE A 23 -9.89 5.87 -17.01
CA ILE A 23 -11.02 5.12 -16.47
C ILE A 23 -10.95 3.68 -16.99
N ASP A 24 -11.11 2.72 -16.09
CA ASP A 24 -11.23 1.32 -16.45
C ASP A 24 -12.61 1.03 -17.06
N ILE A 25 -12.62 0.34 -18.20
CA ILE A 25 -13.86 0.14 -18.98
C ILE A 25 -14.87 -0.78 -18.28
N ASN A 26 -14.39 -1.72 -17.46
CA ASN A 26 -15.20 -2.74 -16.82
C ASN A 26 -15.84 -2.21 -15.54
N THR A 27 -15.05 -1.55 -14.70
CA THR A 27 -15.47 -1.04 -13.39
C THR A 27 -16.02 0.38 -13.43
N LYS A 28 -15.78 1.11 -14.54
CA LYS A 28 -16.10 2.54 -14.70
C LYS A 28 -15.45 3.43 -13.64
N LYS A 29 -14.40 2.95 -12.97
CA LYS A 29 -13.68 3.68 -11.91
C LYS A 29 -12.34 4.20 -12.41
N PRO A 30 -11.78 5.24 -11.76
CA PRO A 30 -10.43 5.70 -12.05
C PRO A 30 -9.40 4.58 -11.89
N VAL A 31 -8.51 4.44 -12.87
CA VAL A 31 -7.50 3.37 -12.89
C VAL A 31 -6.59 3.44 -11.67
N LEU A 32 -6.25 4.66 -11.20
CA LEU A 32 -5.44 4.84 -9.99
C LEU A 32 -6.12 4.29 -8.72
N GLU A 33 -7.44 4.39 -8.60
CA GLU A 33 -8.17 3.81 -7.46
C GLU A 33 -8.14 2.28 -7.48
N ILE A 34 -8.18 1.69 -8.67
CA ILE A 34 -8.12 0.24 -8.85
C ILE A 34 -6.71 -0.27 -8.51
N ILE A 35 -5.67 0.43 -8.98
CA ILE A 35 -4.28 0.09 -8.65
C ILE A 35 -4.03 0.23 -7.15
N ALA A 36 -4.55 1.29 -6.52
CA ALA A 36 -4.44 1.48 -5.07
C ALA A 36 -5.13 0.36 -4.28
N LYS A 37 -6.30 -0.12 -4.73
CA LYS A 37 -7.01 -1.23 -4.07
C LYS A 37 -6.37 -2.60 -4.31
N ASN A 38 -5.73 -2.78 -5.48
CA ASN A 38 -5.07 -4.04 -5.84
C ASN A 38 -3.65 -4.14 -5.28
N LYS A 39 -3.04 -3.03 -4.87
CA LYS A 39 -1.96 -3.06 -3.90
C LYS A 39 -2.56 -3.54 -2.59
N THR A 40 -2.53 -4.86 -2.40
CA THR A 40 -2.54 -5.43 -1.07
C THR A 40 -1.50 -4.64 -0.29
N GLU A 41 -1.89 -3.98 0.79
CA GLU A 41 -0.96 -3.42 1.75
C GLU A 41 -0.19 -4.62 2.33
N GLU A 42 0.87 -5.04 1.63
CA GLU A 42 1.90 -5.86 2.23
C GLU A 42 2.45 -4.99 3.36
N LYS A 43 2.03 -5.31 4.59
CA LYS A 43 2.61 -4.75 5.81
C LYS A 43 4.12 -4.79 5.64
N SER A 44 4.77 -3.66 5.83
CA SER A 44 6.22 -3.64 5.73
C SER A 44 6.81 -4.55 6.81
N GLU A 45 8.03 -5.03 6.60
CA GLU A 45 8.75 -5.79 7.65
C GLU A 45 8.82 -5.01 8.97
N PHE A 46 8.81 -3.68 8.89
CA PHE A 46 8.76 -2.81 10.06
C PHE A 46 7.40 -2.82 10.76
N ASP A 47 6.29 -2.83 10.03
CA ASP A 47 4.94 -2.94 10.60
C ASP A 47 4.73 -4.31 11.28
N LEU A 48 5.25 -5.37 10.66
CA LEU A 48 5.24 -6.72 11.24
C LEU A 48 6.11 -6.81 12.50
N TRP A 49 7.24 -6.11 12.52
CA TRP A 49 8.13 -6.04 13.69
C TRP A 49 7.49 -5.30 14.87
N LEU A 50 6.75 -4.21 14.62
CA LEU A 50 6.00 -3.50 15.65
C LEU A 50 4.93 -4.39 16.30
N GLU A 51 4.20 -5.16 15.49
CA GLU A 51 3.18 -6.09 16.01
C GLU A 51 3.79 -7.19 16.90
N GLN A 52 4.96 -7.73 16.52
CA GLN A 52 5.68 -8.71 17.34
C GLN A 52 6.13 -8.16 18.69
N GLN A 53 6.59 -6.90 18.74
CA GLN A 53 6.99 -6.27 20.00
C GLN A 53 5.81 -6.06 20.95
N ASP A 54 4.64 -5.70 20.42
CA ASP A 54 3.42 -5.55 21.21
C ASP A 54 2.94 -6.90 21.78
N GLU A 55 3.02 -7.99 21.00
CA GLU A 55 2.66 -9.33 21.46
C GLU A 55 3.61 -9.88 22.55
N GLU A 56 4.92 -9.67 22.39
CA GLU A 56 5.93 -10.06 23.38
C GLU A 56 5.75 -9.31 24.70
N THR A 57 5.49 -8.00 24.61
CA THR A 57 5.29 -7.15 25.79
C THR A 57 4.02 -7.53 26.55
N GLN A 58 2.90 -7.78 25.85
CA GLN A 58 1.67 -8.25 26.49
C GLN A 58 1.83 -9.62 27.16
N SER A 59 2.61 -10.51 26.54
CA SER A 59 2.90 -11.85 27.08
C SER A 59 3.79 -11.78 28.32
N ALA A 60 4.79 -10.89 28.33
CA ALA A 60 5.66 -10.64 29.48
C ALA A 60 4.88 -10.06 30.68
N HIS A 61 3.93 -9.15 30.44
CA HIS A 61 3.05 -8.63 31.48
C HIS A 61 2.17 -9.72 32.11
N LYS A 62 1.59 -10.62 31.30
CA LYS A 62 0.78 -11.74 31.81
C LYS A 62 1.61 -12.76 32.63
N MET A 63 2.88 -12.93 32.32
CA MET A 63 3.80 -13.82 33.05
C MET A 63 4.31 -13.22 34.36
N GLY A 64 4.31 -11.88 34.49
CA GLY A 64 4.69 -11.18 35.73
C GLY A 64 3.56 -11.02 36.75
N GLU A 65 2.31 -11.35 36.39
CA GLU A 65 1.14 -11.35 37.28
C GLU A 65 0.84 -12.72 37.93
N ILE A 66 1.68 -13.75 37.67
CA ILE A 66 1.66 -15.07 38.30
C ILE A 66 2.76 -15.14 39.36
#